data_AF-A0A1V4TJM1-F1
#
_entry.id   AF-A0A1V4TJM1-F1
#
_cell.length_a   1.000
_cell.length_b   1.000
_cell.length_c   1.000
_cell.angle_alpha   90.00
_cell.angle_beta   90.00
_cell.angle_gamma   90.00
#
_symmetry.space_group_name_H-M   'P 1'
#
loop_
_entity.id
_entity.type
_entity.pdbx_description
1 polymer ?
#
loop_
_entity_poly.entity_id
_entity_poly.type
_entity_poly.pdbx_seq_one_letter_code
_entity_poly.pdbx_strand_id
1 'polypeptide(L)'
;MKIIDELRSEPILLAHHPLCGRFEDHFLVWRGRRLCRGCFTVYPTAAAVLLVMWALGAGFQASFVLAVTLFAVQLLRALPALRPFTVPFNIILGASLASVLIAVITCPPQLRWYVYPFVLAVYVTFVYLKGRRVLRTCRECSDHASFPGCARGSARNGR
;
A
#
# COMPACT_ATOMS: atom_id res chain seq x y z
N MET A 1 -9.11 17.98 -7.45
CA MET A 1 -8.25 18.98 -6.77
C MET A 1 -8.53 19.09 -5.27
N LYS A 2 -9.79 19.11 -4.78
CA LYS A 2 -10.12 19.13 -3.33
C LYS A 2 -9.32 18.18 -2.41
N ILE A 3 -9.05 16.93 -2.84
CA ILE A 3 -8.33 15.93 -2.04
C ILE A 3 -6.83 16.27 -1.89
N ILE A 4 -6.21 16.82 -2.94
CA ILE A 4 -4.79 17.20 -2.91
C ILE A 4 -4.63 18.41 -1.99
N ASP A 5 -5.56 19.36 -2.06
CA ASP A 5 -5.59 20.52 -1.16
C ASP A 5 -5.84 20.09 0.31
N GLU A 6 -6.76 19.15 0.57
CA GLU A 6 -6.97 18.52 1.90
C GLU A 6 -5.70 17.83 2.44
N LEU A 7 -4.99 17.07 1.60
CA LEU A 7 -3.73 16.41 1.96
C LEU A 7 -2.60 17.39 2.25
N ARG A 8 -2.63 18.58 1.63
CA ARG A 8 -1.62 19.63 1.77
C ARG A 8 -1.86 20.50 3.01
N SER A 9 -3.11 20.71 3.40
CA SER A 9 -3.50 21.46 4.60
C SER A 9 -3.37 20.66 5.89
N GLU A 10 -3.30 19.33 5.82
CA GLU A 10 -3.24 18.46 7.01
C GLU A 10 -2.10 17.42 6.91
N PRO A 11 -0.82 17.83 6.92
CA PRO A 11 0.32 16.90 6.99
C PRO A 11 0.27 15.99 8.23
N ILE A 12 -0.54 16.36 9.22
CA ILE A 12 -0.80 15.61 10.45
C ILE A 12 -1.66 14.36 10.20
N LEU A 13 -2.49 14.30 9.15
CA LEU A 13 -3.33 13.12 8.84
C LEU A 13 -2.49 11.83 8.65
N LEU A 14 -1.36 11.91 7.94
CA LEU A 14 -0.49 10.73 7.74
C LEU A 14 0.31 10.35 8.99
N ALA A 15 0.66 11.32 9.83
CA ALA A 15 1.39 11.09 11.08
C ALA A 15 0.48 10.67 12.26
N HIS A 16 -0.84 10.87 12.13
CA HIS A 16 -1.86 10.52 13.12
C HIS A 16 -2.26 9.04 13.06
N HIS A 17 -2.27 8.44 11.87
CA HIS A 17 -2.64 7.03 11.67
C HIS A 17 -1.77 5.98 12.41
N PRO A 18 -0.45 6.16 12.63
CA PRO A 18 0.37 5.26 13.45
C PRO A 18 0.03 5.27 14.95
N LEU A 19 -0.62 6.34 15.41
CA LEU A 19 -0.91 6.56 16.82
C LEU A 19 -2.37 6.20 17.16
N CYS A 20 -3.28 6.35 16.21
CA CYS A 20 -4.70 6.03 16.38
C CYS A 20 -4.97 4.52 16.55
N GLY A 21 -5.67 4.15 17.63
CA GLY A 21 -6.05 2.77 17.99
C GLY A 21 -6.80 2.01 16.89
N ARG A 22 -7.60 2.71 16.06
CA ARG A 22 -8.36 2.10 14.95
C ARG A 22 -7.50 1.52 13.83
N PHE A 23 -6.22 1.88 13.79
CA PHE A 23 -5.28 1.35 12.80
C PHE A 23 -4.23 0.43 13.42
N GLU A 24 -4.36 0.01 14.69
CA GLU A 24 -3.36 -0.84 15.36
C GLU A 24 -3.07 -2.14 14.61
N ASP A 25 -4.08 -2.75 13.98
CA ASP A 25 -3.91 -3.96 13.15
C ASP A 25 -3.03 -3.77 11.91
N HIS A 26 -2.77 -2.51 11.51
CA HIS A 26 -1.89 -2.16 10.39
C HIS A 26 -0.44 -1.93 10.81
N PHE A 27 -0.15 -1.92 12.12
CA PHE A 27 1.19 -1.71 12.66
C PHE A 27 1.69 -2.96 13.41
N LEU A 28 3.00 -3.18 13.37
CA LEU A 28 3.71 -4.18 14.15
C LEU A 28 4.61 -3.45 15.13
N VAL A 29 4.65 -3.88 16.40
CA VAL A 29 5.57 -3.31 17.38
C VAL A 29 6.88 -4.10 17.37
N TRP A 30 7.96 -3.50 16.89
CA TRP A 30 9.30 -4.09 16.87
C TRP A 30 10.26 -3.24 17.70
N ARG A 31 10.87 -3.81 18.75
CA ARG A 31 11.81 -3.11 19.66
C ARG A 31 11.26 -1.76 20.17
N GLY A 32 9.98 -1.73 20.55
CA GLY A 32 9.30 -0.52 21.04
C GLY A 32 8.94 0.51 19.96
N ARG A 33 9.19 0.24 18.67
CA ARG A 33 8.81 1.10 17.54
C ARG A 33 7.62 0.52 16.77
N ARG A 34 6.63 1.34 16.43
CA ARG A 34 5.49 0.96 15.57
C ARG A 34 5.91 1.04 14.11
N LEU A 35 5.91 -0.08 13.40
CA LEU A 35 6.23 -0.19 11.98
C LEU A 35 4.98 -0.55 11.18
N CYS A 36 4.78 0.05 10.02
CA CYS A 36 3.68 -0.34 9.13
C CYS A 36 3.88 -1.79 8.66
N ARG A 37 2.97 -2.69 9.03
CA ARG A 37 3.00 -4.11 8.66
C ARG A 37 3.09 -4.28 7.14
N GLY A 38 2.40 -3.42 6.39
CA GLY A 38 2.47 -3.35 4.94
C GLY A 38 3.89 -3.03 4.44
N CYS A 39 4.48 -1.92 4.85
CA CYS A 39 5.82 -1.53 4.40
C CYS A 39 6.89 -2.56 4.80
N PHE A 40 6.80 -3.08 6.03
CA PHE A 40 7.77 -4.04 6.55
C PHE A 40 7.74 -5.40 5.84
N THR A 41 6.64 -5.74 5.16
CA THR A 41 6.54 -7.02 4.41
C THR A 41 6.62 -6.81 2.90
N VAL A 42 5.95 -5.80 2.36
CA VAL A 42 5.90 -5.51 0.92
C VAL A 42 7.26 -5.06 0.40
N TYR A 43 7.95 -4.12 1.08
CA TYR A 43 9.20 -3.55 0.55
C TYR A 43 10.37 -4.54 0.59
N PRO A 44 10.61 -5.28 1.69
CA PRO A 44 11.64 -6.31 1.67
C PRO A 44 11.35 -7.40 0.66
N THR A 45 10.08 -7.81 0.50
CA THR A 45 9.70 -8.77 -0.55
C THR A 45 9.98 -8.22 -1.94
N ALA A 46 9.56 -6.99 -2.22
CA ALA A 46 9.79 -6.37 -3.53
C ALA A 46 11.28 -6.27 -3.84
N ALA A 47 12.11 -5.86 -2.86
CA ALA A 47 13.56 -5.79 -3.03
C ALA A 47 14.17 -7.17 -3.31
N ALA A 48 13.80 -8.19 -2.53
CA ALA A 48 14.32 -9.55 -2.72
C ALA A 48 13.91 -10.14 -4.08
N VAL A 49 12.63 -10.02 -4.47
CA VAL A 49 12.14 -10.51 -5.76
C VAL A 49 12.79 -9.75 -6.91
N LEU A 50 12.95 -8.43 -6.78
CA LEU A 50 13.62 -7.61 -7.80
C LEU A 50 15.06 -8.06 -8.03
N LEU A 51 15.82 -8.31 -6.96
CA LEU A 51 17.20 -8.81 -7.06
C LEU A 51 17.27 -10.18 -7.74
N VAL A 52 16.35 -11.09 -7.40
CA VAL A 52 16.27 -12.42 -8.05
C VAL A 52 15.93 -12.28 -9.53
N MET A 53 14.90 -11.52 -9.88
CA MET A 53 14.52 -11.31 -11.28
C MET A 53 15.61 -10.64 -12.10
N TRP A 54 16.31 -9.68 -11.50
CA TRP A 54 17.47 -9.03 -12.13
C TRP A 54 18.60 -10.02 -12.38
N ALA A 55 18.97 -10.83 -11.38
CA ALA A 55 20.02 -11.83 -11.51
C ALA A 55 19.70 -12.89 -12.58
N LEU A 56 18.42 -13.22 -12.77
CA LEU A 56 17.95 -14.15 -13.79
C LEU A 56 17.79 -13.52 -15.19
N GLY A 57 17.99 -12.21 -15.33
CA GLY A 57 17.78 -11.51 -16.60
C GLY A 57 16.33 -11.54 -17.09
N ALA A 58 15.36 -11.40 -16.18
CA ALA A 58 13.95 -11.50 -16.51
C ALA A 58 13.53 -10.49 -17.61
N GLY A 59 12.96 -11.01 -18.69
CA GLY A 59 12.51 -10.20 -19.84
C GLY A 59 11.18 -9.48 -19.62
N PHE A 60 10.87 -8.55 -20.52
CA PHE A 60 9.67 -7.71 -20.47
C PHE A 60 8.36 -8.51 -20.41
N GLN A 61 8.13 -9.43 -21.37
CA GLN A 61 6.85 -10.14 -21.48
C GLN A 61 6.53 -10.96 -20.23
N ALA A 62 7.49 -11.76 -19.75
CA ALA A 62 7.32 -12.58 -18.56
C ALA A 62 7.05 -11.71 -17.32
N SER A 63 7.81 -10.63 -17.15
CA SER A 63 7.65 -9.70 -16.01
C SER A 63 6.32 -8.96 -16.05
N PHE A 64 5.86 -8.54 -17.24
CA PHE A 64 4.59 -7.84 -17.40
C PHE A 64 3.38 -8.75 -17.13
N VAL A 65 3.38 -9.97 -17.69
CA VAL A 65 2.31 -10.94 -17.43
C VAL A 65 2.28 -11.28 -15.93
N LEU A 66 3.43 -11.59 -15.34
CA LEU A 66 3.52 -11.90 -13.92
C LEU A 66 3.02 -10.73 -13.05
N ALA A 67 3.39 -9.48 -13.38
CA ALA A 67 2.93 -8.30 -12.68
C ALA A 67 1.40 -8.19 -12.66
N VAL A 68 0.76 -8.31 -13.82
CA VAL A 68 -0.70 -8.21 -13.97
C VAL A 68 -1.39 -9.37 -13.26
N THR A 69 -0.90 -10.60 -13.42
CA THR A 69 -1.48 -11.79 -12.76
C THR A 69 -1.40 -11.66 -11.25
N LEU A 70 -0.24 -11.33 -10.69
CA LEU A 70 -0.08 -11.17 -9.24
C LEU A 70 -0.93 -10.00 -8.71
N PHE A 71 -1.03 -8.90 -9.47
CA PHE A 71 -1.90 -7.78 -9.08
C PHE A 71 -3.37 -8.18 -9.10
N ALA A 72 -3.82 -8.95 -10.10
CA ALA A 72 -5.19 -9.46 -10.15
C ALA A 72 -5.50 -10.38 -8.96
N VAL A 73 -4.58 -11.29 -8.62
CA VAL A 73 -4.69 -12.13 -7.41
C VAL A 73 -4.73 -11.26 -6.15
N GLN A 74 -3.95 -10.18 -6.09
CA GLN A 74 -3.96 -9.25 -4.97
C GLN A 74 -5.34 -8.59 -4.74
N LEU A 75 -6.13 -8.37 -5.80
CA LEU A 75 -7.48 -7.80 -5.67
C LEU A 75 -8.44 -8.72 -4.90
N LEU A 76 -8.18 -10.04 -4.86
CA LEU A 76 -8.97 -11.00 -4.09
C LEU A 76 -8.95 -10.70 -2.59
N ARG A 77 -7.95 -9.95 -2.10
CA ARG A 77 -7.90 -9.47 -0.70
C ARG A 77 -9.13 -8.64 -0.30
N ALA A 78 -9.87 -8.09 -1.27
CA ALA A 78 -11.12 -7.40 -0.98
C ALA A 78 -12.20 -8.32 -0.38
N LEU A 79 -12.11 -9.64 -0.59
CA LEU A 79 -13.05 -10.62 -0.08
C LEU A 79 -12.92 -10.77 1.45
N PRO A 80 -14.03 -10.72 2.22
CA PRO A 80 -14.00 -10.84 3.68
C PRO A 80 -13.32 -12.11 4.19
N ALA A 81 -13.53 -13.24 3.51
CA ALA A 81 -12.94 -14.54 3.86
C ALA A 81 -11.40 -14.56 3.80
N LEU A 82 -10.80 -13.65 3.02
CA LEU A 82 -9.36 -13.61 2.77
C LEU A 82 -8.63 -12.55 3.61
N ARG A 83 -9.36 -11.82 4.47
CA ARG A 83 -8.80 -10.82 5.39
C ARG A 83 -7.72 -11.35 6.36
N PRO A 84 -7.78 -12.59 6.91
CA PRO A 84 -6.73 -13.05 7.83
C PRO A 84 -5.38 -13.30 7.12
N PHE A 85 -5.38 -13.55 5.80
CA PHE A 85 -4.18 -13.87 5.01
C PHE A 85 -3.36 -12.63 4.61
N THR A 86 -3.21 -11.68 5.51
CA THR A 86 -2.53 -10.39 5.25
C THR A 86 -1.08 -10.52 4.79
N VAL A 87 -0.31 -11.48 5.32
CA VAL A 87 1.11 -11.66 4.97
C VAL A 87 1.28 -12.21 3.55
N PRO A 88 0.61 -13.31 3.15
CA PRO A 88 0.64 -13.78 1.75
C PRO A 88 0.30 -12.68 0.74
N PHE A 89 -0.77 -11.91 0.97
CA PHE A 89 -1.12 -10.82 0.07
C PHE A 89 -0.10 -9.66 0.07
N ASN A 90 0.61 -9.42 1.17
CA ASN A 90 1.70 -8.45 1.16
C ASN A 90 2.91 -8.96 0.35
N ILE A 91 3.19 -10.27 0.40
CA ILE A 91 4.23 -10.91 -0.41
C ILE A 91 3.85 -10.82 -1.90
N ILE A 92 2.63 -11.20 -2.25
CA ILE A 92 2.10 -11.11 -3.63
C ILE A 92 2.17 -9.68 -4.15
N LEU A 93 1.77 -8.69 -3.34
CA LEU A 93 1.87 -7.28 -3.72
C LEU A 93 3.34 -6.85 -3.92
N GLY A 94 4.25 -7.28 -3.06
CA GLY A 94 5.68 -7.00 -3.20
C GLY A 94 6.28 -7.61 -4.48
N ALA A 95 5.94 -8.87 -4.76
CA ALA A 95 6.37 -9.55 -5.98
C ALA A 95 5.77 -8.92 -7.25
N SER A 96 4.50 -8.52 -7.21
CA SER A 96 3.85 -7.77 -8.29
C SER A 96 4.56 -6.44 -8.54
N LEU A 97 4.89 -5.69 -7.49
CA LEU A 97 5.63 -4.43 -7.58
C LEU A 97 7.00 -4.63 -8.23
N ALA A 98 7.77 -5.63 -7.80
CA ALA A 98 9.06 -5.97 -8.40
C ALA A 98 8.93 -6.30 -9.89
N SER A 99 7.91 -7.09 -10.25
CA SER A 99 7.63 -7.49 -11.63
C SER A 99 7.27 -6.29 -12.51
N VAL A 100 6.48 -5.34 -12.00
CA VAL A 100 6.18 -4.08 -12.70
C VAL A 100 7.45 -3.28 -12.94
N LEU A 101 8.33 -3.16 -11.95
CA LEU A 101 9.58 -2.41 -12.09
C LEU A 101 10.47 -3.00 -13.18
N ILE A 102 10.68 -4.31 -13.20
CA ILE A 102 11.43 -4.98 -14.26
C ILE A 102 10.76 -4.78 -15.62
N ALA A 103 9.43 -4.94 -15.70
CA ALA A 103 8.69 -4.76 -16.95
C ALA A 103 8.84 -3.32 -17.48
N VAL A 104 8.81 -2.31 -16.61
CA VAL A 104 9.01 -0.91 -17.01
C VAL A 104 10.44 -0.68 -17.51
N ILE A 105 11.45 -1.19 -16.80
CA ILE A 105 12.87 -1.01 -17.15
C ILE A 105 13.21 -1.71 -18.48
N THR A 106 12.70 -2.93 -18.69
CA THR A 106 12.99 -3.76 -19.86
C THR A 106 12.03 -3.51 -21.03
N CYS A 107 11.12 -2.54 -20.90
CA CYS A 107 10.07 -2.28 -21.89
C CYS A 107 10.65 -1.86 -23.27
N PRO A 108 10.29 -2.58 -24.35
CA PRO A 108 10.66 -2.21 -25.72
C PRO A 108 10.18 -0.80 -26.08
N PRO A 109 10.96 0.01 -26.81
CA PRO A 109 10.62 1.40 -27.12
C PRO A 109 9.22 1.61 -27.73
N GLN A 110 8.79 0.67 -28.58
CA GLN A 110 7.51 0.72 -29.29
C GLN A 110 6.30 0.61 -28.35
N LEU A 111 6.47 -0.03 -27.19
CA LEU A 111 5.38 -0.32 -26.24
C LEU A 111 5.29 0.68 -25.09
N ARG A 112 6.31 1.53 -24.89
CA ARG A 112 6.38 2.47 -23.75
C ARG A 112 5.18 3.41 -23.68
N TRP A 113 4.72 3.90 -24.83
CA TRP A 113 3.55 4.78 -24.94
C TRP A 113 2.24 4.16 -24.47
N TYR A 114 2.16 2.82 -24.40
CA TYR A 114 0.99 2.11 -23.90
C TYR A 114 1.20 1.63 -22.46
N VAL A 115 2.35 1.04 -22.17
CA VAL A 115 2.65 0.41 -20.88
C VAL A 115 2.76 1.44 -19.77
N TYR A 116 3.45 2.56 -20.00
CA TYR A 116 3.68 3.55 -18.94
C TYR A 116 2.40 4.23 -18.47
N PRO A 117 1.53 4.78 -19.36
CA PRO A 117 0.27 5.34 -18.92
C PRO A 117 -0.66 4.28 -18.31
N PHE A 118 -0.63 3.03 -18.80
CA PHE A 118 -1.39 1.94 -18.18
C PHE A 118 -0.95 1.68 -16.73
N VAL A 119 0.34 1.46 -16.49
CA VAL A 119 0.88 1.24 -15.14
C VAL A 119 0.60 2.44 -14.23
N LEU A 120 0.77 3.65 -14.74
CA LEU A 120 0.48 4.88 -14.00
C LEU A 120 -1.00 4.97 -13.63
N ALA A 121 -1.91 4.71 -14.58
CA ALA A 121 -3.35 4.73 -14.34
C ALA A 121 -3.77 3.70 -13.28
N VAL A 122 -3.23 2.48 -13.34
CA VAL A 122 -3.47 1.43 -12.34
C VAL A 122 -2.93 1.85 -10.97
N TYR A 123 -1.70 2.36 -10.89
CA TYR A 123 -1.09 2.83 -9.66
C TYR A 123 -1.91 3.96 -9.01
N VAL A 124 -2.22 5.00 -9.78
CA VAL A 124 -3.01 6.16 -9.31
C VAL A 124 -4.38 5.69 -8.83
N THR A 125 -5.07 4.84 -9.59
CA THR A 125 -6.38 4.31 -9.20
C THR A 125 -6.30 3.51 -7.91
N PHE A 126 -5.31 2.61 -7.79
CA PHE A 126 -5.12 1.78 -6.61
C PHE A 126 -4.85 2.62 -5.35
N VAL A 127 -3.93 3.58 -5.43
CA VAL A 127 -3.60 4.49 -4.32
C VAL A 127 -4.80 5.36 -3.97
N TYR A 128 -5.52 5.87 -4.96
CA TYR A 128 -6.72 6.68 -4.76
C TYR A 128 -7.83 5.92 -4.03
N LEU A 129 -8.15 4.70 -4.47
CA LEU A 129 -9.18 3.86 -3.84
C LEU A 129 -8.79 3.48 -2.40
N LYS A 130 -7.52 3.12 -2.18
CA LYS A 130 -7.01 2.81 -0.84
C LYS A 130 -7.05 4.04 0.07
N GLY A 131 -6.62 5.21 -0.42
CA GLY A 131 -6.65 6.48 0.30
C GLY A 131 -8.06 6.88 0.68
N ARG A 132 -9.02 6.79 -0.24
CA ARG A 132 -10.44 7.04 0.05
C ARG A 132 -10.99 6.16 1.17
N ARG A 133 -10.62 4.88 1.20
CA ARG A 133 -11.07 3.95 2.26
C ARG A 133 -10.53 4.39 3.63
N VAL A 134 -9.25 4.76 3.70
CA VAL A 134 -8.62 5.26 4.95
C VAL A 134 -9.29 6.54 5.42
N LEU A 135 -9.49 7.52 4.51
CA LEU A 135 -10.16 8.77 4.84
C LEU A 135 -11.61 8.55 5.31
N ARG A 136 -12.33 7.62 4.69
CA ARG A 136 -13.69 7.27 5.11
C ARG A 136 -13.70 6.73 6.54
N THR A 137 -12.81 5.79 6.86
CA THR A 137 -12.68 5.25 8.23
C THR A 137 -12.34 6.33 9.26
N CYS A 138 -11.57 7.35 8.88
CA CYS A 138 -11.26 8.50 9.73
C CYS A 138 -12.50 9.39 9.97
N ARG A 139 -13.23 9.73 8.91
CA ARG A 139 -14.45 10.57 8.99
C ARG A 139 -15.60 9.90 9.74
N GLU A 140 -15.69 8.57 9.68
CA GLU A 140 -16.66 7.76 10.42
C GLU A 140 -16.23 7.49 11.88
N CYS A 141 -15.18 8.15 12.38
CA CYS A 141 -14.76 8.05 13.78
C CYS A 141 -15.59 8.97 14.68
N SER A 142 -16.09 8.43 15.80
CA SER A 142 -16.80 9.22 16.82
C SER A 142 -15.96 10.38 17.35
N ASP A 143 -14.64 10.15 17.47
CA ASP A 143 -13.70 11.14 18.02
C ASP A 143 -13.13 12.08 16.95
N HIS A 144 -13.64 12.01 15.70
CA HIS A 144 -13.16 12.84 14.59
C HIS A 144 -13.29 14.35 14.86
N ALA A 145 -14.28 14.76 15.64
CA ALA A 145 -14.45 16.16 16.05
C ALA A 145 -13.27 16.73 16.86
N SER A 146 -12.48 15.84 17.49
CA SER A 146 -11.28 16.21 18.25
C SER A 146 -9.98 16.02 17.45
N PHE A 147 -10.07 15.80 16.14
CA PHE A 147 -8.92 15.65 15.27
C PHE A 147 -8.04 16.93 15.30
N PRO A 148 -6.69 16.82 15.39
CA PRO A 148 -5.85 15.61 15.42
C PRO A 148 -5.55 15.06 16.82
N GLY A 149 -6.19 15.56 17.88
CA GLY A 149 -6.02 15.11 19.26
C GLY A 149 -6.49 13.67 19.54
N CYS A 150 -7.42 13.14 18.74
CA CYS A 150 -7.95 11.77 18.88
C CYS A 150 -6.94 10.63 18.63
N ALA A 151 -5.74 10.91 18.12
CA ALA A 151 -4.70 9.89 17.89
C ALA A 151 -4.20 9.30 19.21
N ARG A 152 -4.25 10.10 20.27
CA ARG A 152 -3.96 9.66 21.63
C ARG A 152 -5.26 9.15 22.21
N GLY A 153 -5.65 7.93 21.82
CA GLY A 153 -6.83 7.28 22.42
C GLY A 153 -6.77 7.41 23.95
N SER A 154 -7.78 8.08 24.53
CA SER A 154 -8.11 8.17 25.96
C SER A 154 -6.97 7.93 26.96
N ALA A 155 -6.32 9.01 27.44
CA ALA A 155 -5.74 9.05 28.79
C ALA A 155 -6.83 9.17 29.88
N ARG A 156 -8.05 8.65 29.65
CA ARG A 156 -9.16 8.67 30.60
C ARG A 156 -10.03 7.43 30.40
N ASN A 157 -9.57 6.32 30.97
CA ASN A 157 -10.40 5.33 31.67
C ASN A 157 -9.47 4.28 32.30
N GLY A 158 -9.05 4.53 33.54
CA GLY A 158 -8.39 3.52 34.37
C GLY A 158 -7.26 4.04 35.25
N ARG A 159 -7.63 4.55 36.44
CA ARG A 159 -6.81 4.94 37.59
C ARG A 159 -6.19 6.33 37.56
#